data_AF-A0A7C1ACI7-F1
#
_entry.id   AF-A0A7C1ACI7-F1
#
_cell.length_a   1.000
_cell.length_b   1.000
_cell.length_c   1.000
_cell.angle_alpha   90.00
_cell.angle_beta   90.00
_cell.angle_gamma   90.00
#
_symmetry.space_group_name_H-M   'P 1'
#
loop_
_entity.id
_entity.type
_entity.pdbx_description
1 polymer ?
#
loop_
_entity_poly.entity_id
_entity_poly.type
_entity_poly.pdbx_seq_one_letter_code
_entity_poly.pdbx_strand_id
1 'polypeptide(L)'
;TIDASGIGGPIFISQLAGKTAKSGFGVLLEFMALLSVNLAVLNILPIPVLDGGHMVFLGIEKLKGSPVSIKARLIAQQVGLAFMLILIVFVTFNDITR
;
A
#
# COMPACT_ATOMS: atom_id res chain seq x y z
N THR A 1 -19.38 12.12 7.78
CA THR A 1 -19.03 10.74 8.18
C THR A 1 -17.93 10.28 7.23
N ILE A 2 -16.68 10.31 7.67
CA ILE A 2 -15.60 9.74 6.86
C ILE A 2 -15.75 8.23 7.01
N ASP A 3 -16.47 7.66 6.05
CA ASP A 3 -16.73 6.24 5.98
C ASP A 3 -15.42 5.55 5.62
N ALA A 4 -14.91 4.71 6.52
CA ALA A 4 -13.71 3.91 6.31
C ALA A 4 -13.86 2.90 5.15
N SER A 5 -15.03 2.87 4.48
CA SER A 5 -15.33 2.14 3.25
C SER A 5 -14.44 2.46 2.05
N GLY A 6 -13.68 3.56 2.08
CA GLY A 6 -12.72 3.88 1.01
C GLY A 6 -11.48 2.98 0.99
N ILE A 7 -11.16 2.34 2.12
CA ILE A 7 -10.10 1.32 2.20
C ILE A 7 -10.79 -0.04 2.19
N GLY A 8 -11.31 -0.42 1.02
CA GLY A 8 -11.77 -1.79 0.83
C GLY A 8 -10.59 -2.74 1.05
N GLY A 9 -10.74 -3.72 1.93
CA GLY A 9 -9.67 -4.68 2.15
C GLY A 9 -9.41 -5.55 0.92
N PRO A 10 -8.36 -6.39 0.96
CA PRO A 10 -7.97 -7.22 -0.17
C PRO A 10 -9.13 -8.11 -0.68
N ILE A 11 -9.99 -8.56 0.23
CA ILE A 11 -11.15 -9.38 -0.11
C ILE A 11 -12.18 -8.53 -0.86
N PHE A 12 -12.57 -7.37 -0.33
CA PHE A 12 -13.54 -6.50 -0.99
C PHE A 12 -13.07 -6.06 -2.39
N ILE A 13 -11.78 -5.69 -2.52
CA ILE A 13 -11.19 -5.33 -3.82
C ILE A 13 -11.29 -6.50 -4.81
N SER A 14 -11.02 -7.73 -4.38
CA SER A 14 -11.10 -8.91 -5.25
C SER A 14 -12.54 -9.19 -5.74
N GLN A 15 -13.53 -9.01 -4.85
CA GLN A 15 -14.94 -9.16 -5.21
C GLN A 15 -15.38 -8.09 -6.20
N LEU A 16 -14.99 -6.84 -5.95
CA LEU A 16 -15.30 -5.72 -6.83
C LEU A 16 -14.64 -5.91 -8.21
N ALA A 17 -13.38 -6.33 -8.25
CA ALA A 17 -12.69 -6.68 -9.49
C ALA A 17 -13.45 -7.76 -10.29
N GLY A 18 -13.92 -8.82 -9.62
CA GLY A 18 -14.72 -9.87 -10.25
C GLY A 18 -16.06 -9.38 -10.79
N LYS A 19 -16.73 -8.46 -10.08
CA LYS A 19 -17.98 -7.82 -10.55
C LYS A 19 -17.72 -6.93 -11.77
N THR A 20 -16.67 -6.13 -11.73
CA THR A 20 -16.31 -5.23 -12.82
C THR A 20 -15.87 -6.00 -14.07
N ALA A 21 -15.11 -7.08 -13.91
CA ALA A 21 -14.73 -7.97 -15.01
C ALA A 21 -15.95 -8.57 -15.74
N LYS A 22 -17.01 -8.92 -15.01
CA LYS A 22 -18.28 -9.39 -15.59
C LYS A 22 -19.08 -8.29 -16.28
N SER A 23 -18.83 -7.02 -15.94
CA SER A 23 -19.53 -5.85 -16.50
C SER A 23 -18.94 -5.37 -17.84
N GLY A 24 -17.82 -5.95 -18.27
CA GLY A 24 -17.18 -5.67 -19.56
C GLY A 24 -15.76 -5.13 -19.42
N PHE A 25 -14.98 -5.24 -20.50
CA PHE A 25 -13.55 -4.90 -20.50
C PHE A 25 -13.29 -3.40 -20.24
N GLY A 26 -14.12 -2.51 -20.78
CA GLY A 26 -13.97 -1.06 -20.56
C GLY A 26 -14.12 -0.66 -19.09
N VAL A 27 -15.10 -1.23 -18.38
CA VAL A 27 -15.32 -0.95 -16.96
C VAL A 27 -14.18 -1.52 -16.11
N LEU A 28 -13.65 -2.69 -16.48
CA LEU A 28 -12.50 -3.29 -15.81
C LEU A 28 -11.26 -2.40 -15.91
N LEU A 29 -10.99 -1.83 -17.10
CA LEU A 29 -9.89 -0.91 -17.30
C LEU A 29 -10.03 0.36 -16.46
N GLU A 30 -11.23 0.93 -16.38
CA GLU A 30 -11.51 2.10 -15.54
C GLU A 30 -11.27 1.81 -14.06
N PHE A 31 -11.76 0.67 -13.56
CA PHE A 31 -11.51 0.22 -12.21
C PHE A 31 -10.01 0.00 -11.93
N MET A 32 -9.30 -0.65 -12.85
CA MET A 32 -7.86 -0.86 -12.72
C MET A 32 -7.09 0.47 -12.74
N ALA A 33 -7.50 1.43 -13.56
CA ALA A 33 -6.89 2.75 -13.61
C ALA A 33 -7.06 3.48 -12.26
N LEU A 34 -8.27 3.51 -11.71
CA LEU A 34 -8.56 4.07 -10.38
C LEU A 34 -7.74 3.38 -9.28
N LEU A 35 -7.70 2.05 -9.29
CA LEU A 35 -6.93 1.28 -8.32
C LEU A 35 -5.43 1.57 -8.43
N SER A 36 -4.89 1.65 -9.64
CA SER A 36 -3.48 1.95 -9.89
C SER A 36 -3.08 3.34 -9.41
N VAL A 37 -3.93 4.35 -9.61
CA VAL A 37 -3.69 5.71 -9.10
C VAL A 37 -3.64 5.72 -7.57
N ASN A 38 -4.55 5.00 -6.90
CA ASN A 38 -4.52 4.87 -5.45
C ASN A 38 -3.25 4.16 -4.96
N LEU A 39 -2.83 3.08 -5.62
CA LEU A 39 -1.58 2.40 -5.30
C LEU A 39 -0.35 3.29 -5.52
N ALA A 40 -0.34 4.11 -6.56
CA ALA A 40 0.74 5.06 -6.80
C ALA A 40 0.87 6.08 -5.66
N VAL A 41 -0.26 6.63 -5.18
CA VAL A 41 -0.28 7.55 -4.02
C VAL A 41 0.20 6.85 -2.75
N LEU A 42 -0.28 5.62 -2.50
CA LEU A 42 0.15 4.83 -1.34
C LEU A 42 1.64 4.49 -1.37
N ASN A 43 2.18 4.12 -2.54
CA ASN A 43 3.59 3.77 -2.70
C ASN A 43 4.53 4.95 -2.49
N ILE A 44 4.07 6.20 -2.61
CA ILE A 44 4.88 7.40 -2.34
C ILE A 44 4.99 7.69 -0.83
N LEU A 45 4.16 7.07 0.00
CA LEU A 45 4.21 7.28 1.45
C LEU A 45 5.58 6.87 2.03
N PRO A 46 6.05 7.55 3.10
CA PRO A 46 7.36 7.32 3.71
C PRO A 46 7.40 6.05 4.58
N ILE A 47 6.95 4.92 4.04
CA ILE A 47 6.90 3.62 4.70
C ILE A 47 8.10 2.80 4.21
N PRO A 48 9.00 2.30 5.08
CA PRO A 48 10.26 1.65 4.70
C PRO A 48 10.15 0.43 3.75
N VAL A 49 8.99 -0.21 3.66
CA VAL A 49 8.68 -1.32 2.75
C VAL A 49 8.17 -0.85 1.38
N LEU A 50 7.70 0.39 1.29
CA LEU A 50 7.20 1.01 0.07
C LEU A 50 8.29 1.80 -0.65
N ASP A 51 8.08 2.07 -1.92
CA ASP A 51 8.99 2.84 -2.77
C ASP A 51 9.32 4.23 -2.18
N GLY A 52 8.33 4.88 -1.57
CA GLY A 52 8.47 6.17 -0.89
C GLY A 52 9.38 6.10 0.33
N GLY A 53 9.44 4.97 1.03
CA GLY A 53 10.43 4.74 2.10
C GLY A 53 11.86 4.74 1.56
N HIS A 54 12.08 4.15 0.37
CA HIS A 54 13.36 4.23 -0.32
C HIS A 54 13.72 5.66 -0.73
N MET A 55 12.75 6.43 -1.23
CA MET A 55 12.95 7.85 -1.53
C MET A 55 13.35 8.66 -0.30
N VAL A 56 12.76 8.38 0.87
CA VAL A 56 13.17 9.01 2.13
C VAL A 56 14.60 8.64 2.50
N PHE A 57 15.00 7.37 2.39
CA PHE A 57 16.39 6.99 2.66
C PHE A 57 17.37 7.72 1.74
N LEU A 58 17.07 7.80 0.43
CA LEU A 58 17.89 8.54 -0.52
C LEU A 58 17.94 10.04 -0.21
N GLY A 59 16.83 10.63 0.22
CA GLY A 59 16.77 12.02 0.69
C GLY A 59 17.65 12.25 1.92
N ILE A 60 17.60 11.34 2.91
CA ILE A 60 18.45 11.38 4.10
C ILE A 60 19.92 11.22 3.71
N GLU A 61 20.26 10.30 2.82
CA GLU A 61 21.63 10.10 2.33
C GLU A 61 22.17 11.34 1.62
N LYS A 62 21.34 12.00 0.80
CA LYS A 62 21.69 13.25 0.13
C LYS A 62 21.96 14.38 1.12
N LEU A 63 21.15 14.51 2.18
CA LEU A 63 21.34 15.53 3.22
C LEU A 63 22.54 15.22 4.13
N LYS A 64 22.74 13.95 4.46
CA LYS A 64 23.80 13.48 5.36
C LYS A 64 25.17 13.33 4.65
N GLY A 65 25.18 13.32 3.31
CA GLY A 65 26.38 13.14 2.48
C GLY A 65 27.04 11.76 2.60
N SER A 66 26.41 10.82 3.29
CA SER A 66 26.93 9.47 3.53
C SER A 66 25.79 8.45 3.56
N PRO A 67 26.05 7.19 3.17
CA PRO A 67 25.02 6.15 3.13
C PRO A 67 24.39 5.90 4.51
N VAL A 68 23.11 5.53 4.54
CA VAL A 68 22.45 5.04 5.76
C VAL A 68 23.04 3.68 6.09
N SER A 69 23.30 3.44 7.39
CA SER A 69 23.90 2.17 7.80
C SER A 69 22.98 1.02 7.44
N ILE A 70 23.56 -0.07 6.93
CA ILE A 70 22.83 -1.27 6.50
C ILE A 70 21.94 -1.81 7.64
N LYS A 71 22.45 -1.77 8.88
CA LYS A 71 21.70 -2.16 10.08
C LYS A 71 20.44 -1.31 10.28
N ALA A 72 20.54 0.02 10.13
CA ALA A 72 19.37 0.90 10.29
C ALA A 72 18.33 0.68 9.19
N ARG A 73 18.76 0.49 7.95
CA ARG A 73 17.84 0.18 6.83
C ARG A 73 17.10 -1.14 7.05
N LEU A 74 17.82 -2.19 7.47
CA LEU A 74 17.23 -3.50 7.77
C LEU A 74 16.19 -3.43 8.91
N ILE A 75 16.52 -2.74 10.00
CA ILE A 75 15.58 -2.56 11.12
C ILE A 75 14.33 -1.81 10.66
N ALA A 76 14.49 -0.70 9.94
CA ALA A 76 13.37 0.08 9.44
C ALA A 76 12.48 -0.74 8.49
N GLN A 77 13.08 -1.54 7.60
CA GLN A 77 12.35 -2.46 6.72
C GLN A 77 11.61 -3.56 7.50
N GLN A 78 12.24 -4.19 8.49
CA GLN A 78 11.57 -5.19 9.33
C GLN A 78 10.38 -4.62 10.09
N VAL A 79 10.55 -3.43 10.70
CA VAL A 79 9.47 -2.74 11.40
C VAL A 79 8.34 -2.38 10.43
N GLY A 80 8.68 -1.84 9.26
CA GLY A 80 7.71 -1.52 8.21
C GLY A 80 6.95 -2.75 7.72
N LEU A 81 7.64 -3.89 7.55
CA LEU A 81 7.04 -5.15 7.13
C LEU A 81 6.11 -5.73 8.20
N ALA A 82 6.55 -5.75 9.47
CA ALA A 82 5.72 -6.21 10.57
C ALA A 82 4.43 -5.38 10.67
N PHE A 83 4.54 -4.05 10.58
CA PHE A 83 3.39 -3.15 10.59
C PHE A 83 2.44 -3.40 9.40
N MET A 84 3.00 -3.55 8.18
CA MET A 84 2.24 -3.89 6.97
C MET A 84 1.46 -5.20 7.13
N LEU A 85 2.12 -6.26 7.61
CA LEU A 85 1.48 -7.56 7.80
C LEU A 85 0.35 -7.48 8.83
N ILE A 86 0.56 -6.78 9.94
CA ILE A 86 -0.48 -6.55 10.95
C ILE A 86 -1.66 -5.81 10.33
N LEU A 87 -1.39 -4.76 9.54
CA LEU A 87 -2.44 -3.99 8.86
C LEU A 87 -3.24 -4.84 7.87
N ILE A 88 -2.56 -5.64 7.05
CA ILE A 88 -3.21 -6.55 6.10
C ILE A 88 -4.11 -7.54 6.84
N VAL A 89 -3.61 -8.16 7.91
CA VAL A 89 -4.41 -9.09 8.73
C VAL A 89 -5.59 -8.38 9.37
N PHE A 90 -5.38 -7.18 9.94
CA PHE A 90 -6.43 -6.40 10.58
C PHE A 90 -7.55 -6.01 9.60
N VAL A 91 -7.19 -5.48 8.44
CA VAL A 91 -8.16 -5.09 7.41
C VAL A 91 -8.86 -6.32 6.83
N THR A 92 -8.14 -7.42 6.60
CA THR A 92 -8.73 -8.68 6.12
C THR A 92 -9.71 -9.26 7.15
N PHE A 93 -9.36 -9.22 8.44
CA PHE A 93 -10.25 -9.67 9.52
C PHE A 93 -11.50 -8.79 9.63
N ASN A 94 -11.35 -7.49 9.44
CA ASN A 94 -12.48 -6.55 9.39
C ASN A 94 -13.40 -6.83 8.19
N ASP A 95 -12.82 -7.09 7.00
CA ASP A 95 -13.54 -7.47 5.79
C ASP A 95 -14.36 -8.76 5.96
N ILE A 96 -13.87 -9.74 6.74
CA ILE A 96 -14.57 -11.02 7.00
C ILE A 96 -15.67 -10.86 8.05
N THR A 97 -15.46 -10.01 9.04
CA THR A 97 -16.41 -9.82 10.16
C THR A 97 -17.61 -8.95 9.75
N ARG A 98 -17.45 -8.16 8.70
CA ARG A 98 -18.47 -7.33 8.09
C ARG A 98 -19.38 -8.13 7.15
#